data_AF-A0A2S9GMA5-F1
#
_entry.id   AF-A0A2S9GMA5-F1
#
_cell.length_a   1.000
_cell.length_b   1.000
_cell.length_c   1.000
_cell.angle_alpha   90.00
_cell.angle_beta   90.00
_cell.angle_gamma   90.00
#
_symmetry.space_group_name_H-M   'P 1'
#
loop_
_entity.id
_entity.type
_entity.pdbx_description
1 polymer ?
#
loop_
_entity_poly.entity_id
_entity_poly.type
_entity_poly.pdbx_seq_one_letter_code
_entity_poly.pdbx_strand_id
1 'polypeptide(L)'
;EMVVIDPGPDDKDEHIERLAALGPIPLVLISHRHPDHTGGIDRIVDLTGAVVRSVGSGFLRGMGGPLTDGEVIDAAGLAIT
;
A
#
# COMPACT_ATOMS: atom_id res chain seq x y z
N GLU A 1 10.00 -10.32 0.44
CA GLU A 1 8.79 -9.54 0.12
C GLU A 1 8.35 -8.81 1.37
N MET A 2 7.59 -7.73 1.24
CA MET A 2 7.07 -6.95 2.37
C MET A 2 5.72 -6.32 2.05
N VAL A 3 4.95 -6.01 3.08
CA VAL A 3 3.71 -5.22 2.98
C VAL A 3 4.00 -3.82 3.49
N VAL A 4 3.52 -2.81 2.79
CA VAL A 4 3.57 -1.41 3.24
C VAL A 4 2.18 -0.97 3.69
N ILE A 5 2.11 -0.24 4.79
CA ILE A 5 0.87 0.39 5.26
C ILE A 5 1.06 1.90 5.13
N ASP A 6 0.09 2.56 4.51
CA ASP A 6 0.02 4.03 4.38
C ASP A 6 1.29 4.66 3.76
N PRO A 7 1.49 4.55 2.43
CA PRO A 7 2.67 5.05 1.74
C PRO A 7 2.59 6.56 1.51
N GLY A 8 2.18 7.34 2.51
CA GLY A 8 2.10 8.80 2.43
C GLY A 8 3.14 9.48 3.31
N PRO A 9 3.33 10.80 3.10
CA PRO A 9 2.81 11.61 1.99
C PRO A 9 3.54 11.34 0.65
N ASP A 10 3.15 12.02 -0.44
CA ASP A 10 4.00 12.15 -1.64
C ASP A 10 4.88 13.39 -1.48
N ASP A 11 5.77 13.34 -0.49
CA ASP A 11 6.76 14.41 -0.30
C ASP A 11 8.00 14.15 -1.17
N LYS A 12 8.81 15.19 -1.31
CA LYS A 12 10.07 15.11 -2.05
C LYS A 12 11.12 14.24 -1.33
N ASP A 13 10.80 13.75 -0.14
CA ASP A 13 11.69 12.94 0.65
C ASP A 13 11.58 11.53 0.07
N GLU A 14 12.69 11.02 -0.47
CA GLU A 14 12.85 9.79 -1.27
C GLU A 14 12.42 8.49 -0.54
N HIS A 15 11.56 8.54 0.46
CA HIS A 15 11.16 7.41 1.27
C HIS A 15 10.43 6.36 0.44
N ILE A 16 9.59 6.74 -0.54
CA ILE A 16 8.94 5.78 -1.44
C ILE A 16 9.97 5.05 -2.31
N GLU A 17 10.94 5.77 -2.88
CA GLU A 17 12.05 5.16 -3.63
C GLU A 17 12.89 4.24 -2.73
N ARG A 18 13.17 4.67 -1.50
CA ARG A 18 13.93 3.86 -0.53
C ARG A 18 13.17 2.60 -0.16
N LEU A 19 11.86 2.67 0.07
CA LEU A 19 11.00 1.51 0.32
C LEU A 19 11.02 0.55 -0.88
N ALA A 20 10.81 1.06 -2.09
CA ALA A 20 10.84 0.26 -3.31
C ALA A 20 12.21 -0.42 -3.56
N ALA A 21 13.30 0.20 -3.10
CA ALA A 21 14.64 -0.37 -3.20
C ALA A 21 14.94 -1.49 -2.18
N LEU A 22 14.15 -1.64 -1.11
CA LEU A 22 14.37 -2.69 -0.10
C LEU A 22 13.98 -4.10 -0.60
N GLY A 23 13.09 -4.20 -1.59
CA GLY A 23 12.68 -5.47 -2.18
C GLY A 23 11.24 -5.47 -2.67
N PRO A 24 10.69 -6.64 -3.05
CA PRO A 24 9.35 -6.72 -3.63
C PRO A 24 8.25 -6.33 -2.63
N ILE A 25 7.33 -5.47 -3.08
CA ILE A 25 6.16 -4.99 -2.35
C ILE A 25 4.91 -5.46 -3.11
N PRO A 26 4.39 -6.68 -2.89
CA PRO A 26 3.20 -7.16 -3.60
C PRO A 26 1.91 -6.45 -3.16
N LEU A 27 1.89 -5.89 -1.94
CA LEU A 27 0.68 -5.35 -1.32
C LEU A 27 0.96 -4.08 -0.52
N VAL A 28 0.06 -3.11 -0.70
CA VAL A 28 -0.06 -1.89 0.10
C VAL A 28 -1.44 -1.84 0.73
N LEU A 29 -1.52 -1.50 2.02
CA LEU A 29 -2.76 -1.34 2.77
C LEU A 29 -2.95 0.11 3.20
N ILE A 30 -4.18 0.61 3.09
CA ILE A 30 -4.54 1.97 3.52
C ILE A 30 -5.43 1.89 4.75
N SER A 31 -4.97 2.50 5.85
CA SER A 31 -5.71 2.55 7.11
C SER A 31 -6.88 3.53 7.03
N HIS A 32 -6.66 4.73 6.49
CA HIS A 32 -7.68 5.77 6.34
C HIS A 32 -7.29 6.84 5.31
N ARG A 33 -8.19 7.80 5.07
CA ARG A 33 -8.20 8.68 3.89
C ARG A 33 -7.28 9.91 3.93
N HIS A 34 -6.49 10.11 4.99
CA HIS A 34 -5.75 11.37 5.11
C HIS A 34 -4.55 11.42 4.14
N PRO A 35 -4.23 12.59 3.55
CA PRO A 35 -3.19 12.69 2.52
C PRO A 35 -1.79 12.28 2.97
N ASP A 36 -1.47 12.43 4.25
CA ASP A 36 -0.23 11.96 4.87
C ASP A 36 -0.13 10.42 4.93
N HIS A 37 -1.21 9.69 4.65
CA HIS A 37 -1.23 8.23 4.51
C HIS A 37 -1.37 7.79 3.05
N THR A 38 -2.08 8.57 2.23
CA THR A 38 -2.45 8.14 0.87
C THR A 38 -1.67 8.83 -0.24
N GLY A 39 -0.88 9.86 0.08
CA GLY A 39 -0.22 10.71 -0.90
C GLY A 39 0.63 9.93 -1.89
N GLY A 40 1.51 9.03 -1.43
CA GLY A 40 2.44 8.30 -2.28
C GLY A 40 1.91 7.00 -2.89
N ILE A 41 0.59 6.77 -2.88
CA ILE A 41 -0.03 5.56 -3.47
C ILE A 41 0.35 5.40 -4.95
N ASP A 42 0.19 6.45 -5.75
CA ASP A 42 0.44 6.33 -7.19
C ASP A 42 1.95 6.13 -7.44
N ARG A 43 2.80 6.83 -6.67
CA ARG A 43 4.26 6.69 -6.79
C ARG A 43 4.77 5.30 -6.42
N ILE A 44 4.29 4.72 -5.33
CA ILE A 44 4.72 3.37 -4.92
C ILE A 44 4.22 2.32 -5.92
N VAL A 45 3.03 2.50 -6.49
CA VAL A 45 2.50 1.61 -7.54
C VAL A 45 3.30 1.71 -8.83
N ASP A 46 3.67 2.92 -9.26
CA ASP A 46 4.50 3.11 -10.46
C ASP A 46 5.86 2.40 -10.32
N LEU A 47 6.45 2.41 -9.12
CA LEU A 47 7.76 1.83 -8.87
C LEU A 47 7.73 0.30 -8.68
N THR A 48 6.63 -0.24 -8.15
CA THR A 48 6.59 -1.63 -7.64
C THR A 48 5.53 -2.50 -8.31
N GLY A 49 4.52 -1.91 -8.93
CA GLY A 49 3.33 -2.61 -9.40
C GLY A 49 2.43 -3.16 -8.28
N ALA A 50 2.63 -2.71 -7.03
CA ALA A 50 1.89 -3.21 -5.88
C ALA A 50 0.37 -3.14 -6.07
N VAL A 51 -0.34 -4.15 -5.57
CA VAL A 51 -1.78 -4.05 -5.37
C VAL A 51 -2.04 -3.17 -4.16
N VAL A 52 -2.97 -2.22 -4.28
CA VAL A 52 -3.36 -1.34 -3.17
C VAL A 52 -4.78 -1.69 -2.75
N ARG A 53 -4.96 -2.01 -1.46
CA ARG A 53 -6.26 -2.30 -0.86
C ARG A 53 -6.60 -1.26 0.21
N SER A 54 -7.87 -0.90 0.26
CA SER A 54 -8.42 0.04 1.23
C SER A 54 -9.92 -0.21 1.40
N VAL A 55 -10.54 0.37 2.42
CA VAL A 55 -12.01 0.33 2.57
C VAL A 55 -12.71 1.18 1.49
N GLY A 56 -12.14 2.32 1.12
CA GLY A 56 -12.75 3.28 0.19
C GLY A 56 -12.32 3.09 -1.27
N SER A 57 -13.26 3.08 -2.21
CA SER A 57 -12.97 2.79 -3.64
C SER A 57 -11.92 3.71 -4.29
N GLY A 58 -11.70 4.91 -3.74
CA GLY A 58 -10.78 5.91 -4.31
C GLY A 58 -9.29 5.54 -4.28
N PHE A 59 -8.88 4.63 -3.39
CA PHE A 59 -7.46 4.31 -3.18
C PHE A 59 -7.03 2.95 -3.74
N LEU A 60 -7.94 2.18 -4.34
CA LEU A 60 -7.57 0.88 -4.89
C LEU A 60 -6.73 1.00 -6.16
N ARG A 61 -5.75 0.11 -6.30
CA ARG A 61 -4.93 -0.07 -7.50
C ARG A 61 -4.70 -1.57 -7.71
N GLY A 62 -4.74 -2.02 -8.96
CA GLY A 62 -4.65 -3.45 -9.30
C GLY A 62 -5.89 -4.26 -8.91
N MET A 63 -5.77 -5.58 -8.94
CA MET A 63 -6.89 -6.53 -8.75
C MET A 63 -6.95 -7.10 -7.32
N GLY A 64 -7.08 -6.24 -6.30
CA GLY A 64 -7.11 -6.65 -4.88
C GLY A 64 -8.48 -6.57 -4.19
N GLY A 65 -9.41 -5.75 -4.70
CA GLY A 65 -10.71 -5.52 -4.05
C GLY A 65 -10.61 -4.77 -2.71
N PRO A 66 -11.76 -4.26 -2.19
CA PRO A 66 -11.78 -3.49 -0.96
C PRO A 66 -11.42 -4.35 0.25
N LEU A 67 -10.95 -3.71 1.32
CA LEU A 67 -10.81 -4.34 2.63
C LEU A 67 -12.19 -4.60 3.24
N THR A 68 -12.32 -5.74 3.91
CA THR A 68 -13.55 -6.13 4.62
C THR A 68 -13.28 -6.32 6.11
N ASP A 69 -14.31 -6.07 6.94
CA ASP A 69 -14.20 -6.20 8.39
C ASP A 69 -13.94 -7.65 8.80
N GLY A 70 -12.99 -7.86 9.73
CA GLY A 70 -12.58 -9.19 10.21
C GLY A 70 -11.83 -10.06 9.20
N GLU A 71 -11.44 -9.49 8.06
CA GLU A 71 -10.63 -10.18 7.06
C GLU A 71 -9.22 -10.49 7.58
N VAL A 72 -8.73 -11.71 7.32
CA VAL A 72 -7.32 -12.05 7.51
C VAL A 72 -6.63 -12.00 6.17
N ILE A 73 -5.57 -11.21 6.07
CA ILE A 73 -4.79 -11.03 4.83
C ILE A 73 -3.49 -11.81 4.94
N ASP A 74 -3.32 -12.80 4.07
CA ASP A 74 -2.07 -13.55 3.91
C ASP A 74 -1.20 -12.90 2.82
N ALA A 75 -0.12 -12.24 3.21
CA ALA A 75 0.79 -11.58 2.27
C ALA A 75 2.22 -11.52 2.81
N ALA A 76 3.21 -11.69 1.93
CA ALA A 76 4.64 -11.67 2.29
C ALA A 76 5.01 -12.61 3.46
N GLY A 77 4.30 -13.73 3.62
CA GLY A 77 4.50 -14.69 4.71
C GLY A 77 3.94 -14.24 6.07
N LEU A 78 3.14 -13.18 6.11
CA LEU A 78 2.46 -12.67 7.30
C LEU A 78 0.95 -12.91 7.21
N ALA A 79 0.32 -13.14 8.36
CA ALA A 79 -1.11 -13.04 8.56
C ALA A 79 -1.42 -11.70 9.23
N ILE A 80 -2.16 -10.82 8.55
CA ILE A 80 -2.54 -9.48 9.00
C ILE A 80 -4.02 -9.48 9.34
N THR A 81 -4.36 -8.94 10.52
CA THR A 81 -5.73 -8.88 11.08
C THR A 81 -6.08 -7.47 11.53
#